data_AF-A0A6A4H502-F1
#
_entry.id   AF-A0A6A4H502-F1
#
_cell.length_a   1.000
_cell.length_b   1.000
_cell.length_c   1.000
_cell.angle_alpha   90.00
_cell.angle_beta   90.00
_cell.angle_gamma   90.00
#
_symmetry.space_group_name_H-M   'P 1'
#
loop_
_entity.id
_entity.type
_entity.pdbx_description
1 polymer ?
#
loop_
_entity_poly.entity_id
_entity_poly.type
_entity_poly.pdbx_seq_one_letter_code
_entity_poly.pdbx_strand_id
1 'polypeptide(L)'
;MAQYLSQTRIEGPIWLEPNEISFLQTRISEAETRIEALEKQISELTRQKDAELAEVASFRNILSPIRRIPLEVLSDILELSCTPKDGNFTADHDIIRYTSMVSRVCVAWRKAAHSNPRMW
;
A
#
# COMPACT_ATOMS: atom_id res chain seq x y z
N MET A 1 -15.88 -28.64 -36.19
CA MET A 1 -15.06 -27.83 -35.24
C MET A 1 -14.88 -26.34 -35.60
N ALA A 2 -14.21 -25.92 -36.69
CA ALA A 2 -13.83 -24.49 -36.87
C ALA A 2 -15.00 -23.50 -37.08
N GLN A 3 -16.15 -23.96 -37.60
CA GLN A 3 -17.27 -23.08 -37.96
C GLN A 3 -17.97 -22.43 -36.75
N TYR A 4 -17.92 -23.06 -35.58
CA TYR A 4 -18.60 -22.57 -34.36
C TYR A 4 -17.80 -21.51 -33.60
N LEU A 5 -16.46 -21.54 -33.70
CA LEU A 5 -15.57 -20.59 -33.00
C LEU A 5 -15.55 -19.20 -33.66
N SER A 6 -16.04 -19.09 -34.90
CA SER A 6 -16.13 -17.86 -35.68
C SER A 6 -17.45 -17.10 -35.55
N GLN A 7 -18.46 -17.68 -34.88
CA GLN A 7 -19.74 -17.01 -34.67
C GLN A 7 -19.73 -16.22 -33.35
N THR A 8 -19.95 -14.91 -33.44
CA THR A 8 -20.04 -14.00 -32.29
C THR A 8 -21.28 -14.21 -31.43
N ARG A 9 -22.30 -14.92 -31.94
CA ARG A 9 -23.55 -15.22 -31.22
C ARG A 9 -24.16 -16.53 -31.71
N ILE A 10 -24.48 -17.42 -30.77
CA ILE A 10 -25.19 -18.68 -31.03
C ILE A 10 -26.69 -18.40 -30.99
N GLU A 11 -27.39 -18.51 -32.12
CA GLU A 11 -28.83 -18.18 -32.24
C GLU A 11 -29.77 -19.40 -32.13
N GLY A 12 -29.24 -20.62 -32.00
CA GLY A 12 -30.03 -21.85 -31.88
C GLY A 12 -29.26 -23.03 -31.28
N PRO A 13 -29.91 -24.20 -31.08
CA PRO A 13 -29.25 -25.37 -30.49
C PRO A 13 -28.11 -25.89 -31.38
N ILE A 14 -26.95 -26.13 -30.77
CA ILE A 14 -25.78 -26.73 -31.44
C ILE A 14 -25.82 -28.23 -31.20
N TRP A 15 -25.83 -29.00 -32.30
CA TRP A 15 -25.68 -30.44 -32.25
C TRP A 15 -24.19 -30.78 -32.38
N LEU A 16 -23.64 -31.41 -31.35
CA LEU A 16 -22.25 -31.86 -31.30
C LEU A 16 -22.22 -33.37 -31.18
N GLU A 17 -21.33 -34.00 -31.95
CA GLU A 17 -21.08 -35.42 -31.79
C GLU A 17 -20.38 -35.70 -30.45
N PRO A 18 -20.59 -36.87 -29.81
CA PRO A 18 -19.97 -37.21 -28.52
C PRO A 18 -18.44 -37.00 -28.48
N ASN A 19 -17.75 -37.25 -29.61
CA ASN A 19 -16.31 -37.01 -29.74
C ASN A 19 -15.95 -35.52 -29.71
N GLU A 20 -16.76 -34.65 -30.33
CA GLU A 20 -16.55 -33.20 -30.29
C GLU A 20 -16.79 -32.65 -28.87
N ILE A 21 -17.78 -33.19 -28.15
CA ILE A 21 -18.05 -32.85 -26.75
C ILE A 21 -16.84 -33.23 -25.88
N SER A 22 -16.34 -34.46 -25.99
CA SER A 22 -15.19 -34.93 -25.21
C SER A 22 -13.92 -34.13 -25.51
N PHE A 23 -13.68 -33.79 -26.78
CA PHE A 23 -12.57 -32.92 -27.17
C PHE A 23 -12.66 -31.54 -26.52
N LEU A 24 -13.84 -30.90 -26.56
CA LEU A 24 -14.04 -29.58 -25.96
C LEU A 24 -13.89 -29.62 -24.44
N GLN A 25 -14.43 -30.64 -23.77
CA GLN A 25 -14.25 -30.83 -22.33
C GLN A 25 -12.78 -30.95 -21.96
N THR A 26 -12.01 -31.74 -22.70
CA THR A 26 -10.56 -31.87 -22.49
C THR A 26 -9.85 -30.52 -22.63
N ARG A 27 -10.19 -29.75 -23.67
CA ARG A 27 -9.61 -28.42 -23.92
C ARG A 27 -9.98 -27.41 -22.82
N ILE A 28 -11.21 -27.48 -22.31
CA ILE A 28 -11.66 -26.67 -21.17
C ILE A 28 -10.84 -27.02 -19.94
N SER A 29 -10.75 -28.29 -19.57
CA SER A 29 -9.99 -28.72 -18.38
C SER A 29 -8.50 -28.36 -18.47
N GLU A 30 -7.90 -28.47 -19.66
CA GLU A 30 -6.52 -28.00 -19.90
C GLU A 30 -6.40 -26.49 -19.74
N ALA A 31 -7.36 -25.70 -20.23
CA ALA A 31 -7.35 -24.25 -20.12
C ALA A 31 -7.54 -23.81 -18.66
N GLU A 32 -8.46 -24.42 -17.92
CA GLU A 32 -8.68 -24.20 -16.49
C GLU A 32 -7.41 -24.48 -15.68
N THR A 33 -6.74 -25.60 -15.94
CA THR A 33 -5.46 -25.94 -15.30
C THR A 33 -4.38 -24.88 -15.57
N ARG A 34 -4.33 -24.34 -16.80
CA ARG A 34 -3.39 -23.26 -17.15
C ARG A 34 -3.74 -21.95 -16.45
N ILE A 35 -5.02 -21.62 -16.33
CA ILE A 35 -5.48 -20.44 -15.60
C ILE A 35 -5.04 -20.54 -14.13
N GLU A 36 -5.31 -21.66 -13.47
CA GLU A 36 -4.91 -21.88 -12.07
C GLU A 36 -3.39 -21.76 -11.89
N ALA A 37 -2.60 -22.32 -12.81
CA ALA A 37 -1.15 -22.21 -12.78
C ALA A 37 -0.65 -20.76 -12.96
N LEU A 38 -1.34 -19.96 -13.78
CA LEU A 38 -1.03 -18.54 -13.97
C LEU A 38 -1.43 -17.71 -12.75
N GLU A 39 -2.60 -17.94 -12.17
CA GLU A 39 -3.06 -17.28 -10.94
C GLU A 39 -2.10 -17.52 -9.77
N LYS A 40 -1.59 -18.75 -9.65
CA LYS A 40 -0.57 -19.09 -8.65
C LYS A 40 0.72 -18.31 -8.86
N GLN A 41 1.18 -18.19 -10.11
CA GLN A 41 2.38 -17.39 -10.45
C GLN A 41 2.17 -15.91 -10.15
N ILE A 42 1.02 -15.34 -10.51
CA ILE A 42 0.66 -13.95 -10.20
C ILE A 42 0.67 -13.72 -8.69
N SER A 43 0.10 -14.65 -7.92
CA SER A 43 0.05 -14.56 -6.46
C SER A 43 1.45 -14.56 -5.84
N GLU A 44 2.33 -15.44 -6.31
CA GLU A 44 3.72 -15.51 -5.84
C GLU A 44 4.51 -14.25 -6.20
N LEU A 45 4.41 -13.78 -7.44
CA LEU A 45 5.07 -12.54 -7.89
C LEU A 45 4.56 -11.32 -7.13
N THR A 46 3.27 -11.28 -6.82
CA THR A 46 2.68 -10.19 -6.01
C THR A 46 3.28 -10.19 -4.61
N ARG A 47 3.39 -11.36 -3.98
CA ARG A 47 4.04 -11.50 -2.68
C ARG A 47 5.50 -11.06 -2.69
N GLN A 48 6.26 -11.43 -3.73
CA GLN A 48 7.65 -11.00 -3.89
C GLN A 48 7.75 -9.48 -4.05
N LYS A 49 6.93 -8.90 -4.93
CA LYS A 49 6.85 -7.43 -5.10
C LYS A 49 6.57 -6.72 -3.79
N ASP A 50 5.63 -7.24 -2.99
CA ASP A 50 5.25 -6.61 -1.71
C ASP A 50 6.37 -6.73 -0.67
N ALA A 51 7.11 -7.83 -0.66
CA ALA A 51 8.29 -7.99 0.20
C ALA A 51 9.39 -6.98 -0.16
N GLU A 52 9.71 -6.83 -1.44
CA GLU A 52 10.69 -5.86 -1.94
C GLU A 52 10.27 -4.41 -1.62
N LEU A 53 8.98 -4.09 -1.79
CA LEU A 53 8.45 -2.77 -1.42
C LEU A 53 8.58 -2.51 0.08
N ALA A 54 8.35 -3.52 0.93
CA ALA A 54 8.52 -3.41 2.38
C ALA A 54 10.00 -3.17 2.75
N GLU A 55 10.93 -3.86 2.08
CA GLU A 55 12.37 -3.67 2.28
C GLU A 55 12.82 -2.26 1.86
N VAL A 56 12.41 -1.81 0.66
CA VAL A 56 12.67 -0.44 0.19
C VAL A 56 12.10 0.59 1.17
N ALA A 57 10.89 0.39 1.69
CA ALA A 57 10.28 1.27 2.68
C ALA A 57 11.07 1.28 4.01
N SER A 58 11.62 0.13 4.42
CA SER A 58 12.50 0.02 5.59
C SER A 58 13.78 0.84 5.39
N PHE A 59 14.46 0.67 4.26
CA PHE A 59 15.66 1.44 3.95
C PHE A 59 15.38 2.93 3.85
N ARG A 60 14.31 3.35 3.17
CA ARG A 60 13.89 4.76 3.13
C ARG A 60 13.61 5.33 4.52
N ASN A 61 13.01 4.53 5.41
CA ASN A 61 12.76 4.93 6.79
C ASN A 61 14.05 5.12 7.58
N ILE A 62 15.00 4.17 7.51
CA ILE A 62 16.34 4.30 8.12
C ILE A 62 17.06 5.52 7.54
N LEU A 63 16.89 5.73 6.23
CA LEU A 63 17.54 6.81 5.52
C LEU A 63 16.82 8.16 5.65
N SER A 64 15.69 8.21 6.36
CA SER A 64 14.92 9.43 6.53
C SER A 64 15.72 10.46 7.32
N PRO A 65 15.91 11.70 6.80
CA PRO A 65 16.66 12.75 7.48
C PRO A 65 16.20 12.97 8.92
N ILE A 66 14.89 12.90 9.16
CA ILE A 66 14.30 13.19 10.47
C ILE A 66 14.65 12.17 11.56
N ARG A 67 15.13 10.97 11.18
CA ARG A 67 15.65 9.97 12.13
C ARG A 67 17.15 10.14 12.42
N ARG A 68 17.84 11.01 11.68
CA ARG A 68 19.29 11.20 11.77
C ARG A 68 19.69 12.59 12.24
N ILE A 69 18.73 13.51 12.38
CA ILE A 69 19.01 14.81 13.00
C ILE A 69 19.19 14.66 14.51
N PRO A 70 20.04 15.48 15.14
CA PRO A 70 20.15 15.56 16.59
C PRO A 70 18.79 15.87 17.24
N LEU A 71 18.61 15.40 18.47
CA LEU A 71 17.35 15.57 19.20
C LEU A 71 17.00 17.05 19.39
N GLU A 72 18.02 17.88 19.60
CA GLU A 72 17.93 19.33 19.78
C GLU A 72 17.32 19.99 18.53
N VAL A 73 17.85 19.63 17.35
CA VAL A 73 17.34 20.15 16.07
C VAL A 73 15.91 19.69 15.82
N LEU A 74 15.58 18.43 16.17
CA LEU A 74 14.20 17.94 16.09
C LEU A 74 13.28 18.72 17.03
N SER A 75 13.69 18.96 18.27
CA SER A 75 12.94 19.75 19.25
C SER A 75 12.70 21.18 18.77
N ASP A 76 13.70 21.83 18.16
CA ASP A 76 13.57 23.17 17.58
C ASP A 76 12.56 23.18 16.42
N ILE A 77 12.65 22.19 15.52
CA ILE A 77 11.68 22.03 14.41
C ILE A 77 10.26 21.88 14.95
N LEU A 78 10.07 21.05 15.98
CA LEU A 78 8.76 20.81 16.56
C LEU A 78 8.21 22.07 17.26
N GLU A 79 9.04 22.78 18.03
CA GLU A 79 8.68 24.05 18.67
C GLU A 79 8.24 25.07 17.63
N LEU A 80 9.03 25.28 16.58
CA LEU A 80 8.70 26.20 15.49
C LEU A 80 7.44 25.77 14.73
N SER A 81 7.20 24.47 14.58
CA SER A 81 6.02 23.96 13.87
C SER A 81 4.74 24.05 14.69
N CYS A 82 4.84 23.99 16.02
CA CYS A 82 3.70 24.07 16.94
C CYS A 82 3.41 25.52 17.39
N THR A 83 4.31 26.46 17.09
CA THR A 83 4.15 27.89 17.42
C THR A 83 3.37 28.62 16.32
N PRO A 84 2.44 29.53 16.65
CA PRO A 84 1.76 30.35 15.64
C PRO A 84 2.76 31.24 14.90
N LYS A 85 2.57 31.43 13.58
CA LYS A 85 3.49 32.23 12.74
C LYS A 85 3.66 33.67 13.22
N ASP A 86 2.62 34.22 13.84
CA ASP A 86 2.58 35.60 14.30
C ASP A 86 3.04 35.73 15.77
N GLY A 87 3.44 34.61 16.39
CA GLY A 87 3.81 34.51 17.81
C GLY A 87 2.63 34.64 18.79
N ASN A 88 1.44 35.02 18.29
CA ASN A 88 0.24 35.19 19.10
C ASN A 88 -0.52 33.88 19.25
N PHE A 89 -0.51 33.33 20.46
CA PHE A 89 -1.36 32.22 20.86
C PHE A 89 -2.79 32.73 21.06
N THR A 90 -3.60 32.63 20.00
CA THR A 90 -5.03 32.96 20.06
C THR A 90 -5.83 31.78 20.61
N ALA A 91 -7.10 32.01 20.99
CA ALA A 91 -7.99 30.94 21.45
C ALA A 91 -8.19 29.81 20.40
N ASP A 92 -7.96 30.11 19.12
CA ASP A 92 -8.03 29.14 18.03
C ASP A 92 -6.74 28.29 17.90
N HIS A 93 -5.63 28.71 18.51
CA HIS A 93 -4.35 28.02 18.45
C HIS A 93 -4.18 27.04 19.62
N ASP A 94 -4.63 25.82 19.42
CA ASP A 94 -4.54 24.74 20.39
C ASP A 94 -3.15 24.08 20.38
N ILE A 95 -2.21 24.67 21.12
CA ILE A 95 -0.83 24.15 21.26
C ILE A 95 -0.83 22.70 21.77
N ILE A 96 -1.75 22.35 22.68
CA ILE A 96 -1.86 21.00 23.25
C ILE A 96 -2.21 20.01 22.14
N ARG A 97 -3.14 20.36 21.26
CA ARG A 97 -3.50 19.52 20.11
C ARG A 97 -2.33 19.34 19.14
N TYR A 98 -1.61 20.40 18.78
CA TYR A 98 -0.44 20.28 17.89
C TYR A 98 0.66 19.42 18.50
N THR A 99 1.03 19.67 19.75
CA THR A 99 2.02 18.90 20.49
C THR A 99 1.60 17.43 20.64
N SER A 100 0.31 17.17 20.86
CA SER A 100 -0.25 15.81 20.88
C SER A 100 -0.18 15.13 19.51
N MET A 101 -0.45 15.85 18.42
CA MET A 101 -0.38 15.31 17.06
C MET A 101 1.05 14.90 16.69
N VAL A 102 2.05 15.77 16.96
CA VAL A 102 3.46 15.45 16.65
C VAL A 102 3.99 14.31 17.53
N SER A 103 3.54 14.22 18.79
CA SER A 103 3.91 13.13 19.72
C SER A 103 3.40 11.74 19.31
N ARG A 104 2.44 11.68 18.37
CA ARG A 104 1.89 10.41 17.84
C ARG A 104 2.62 9.91 16.61
N VAL A 105 3.50 10.70 16.00
CA VAL A 105 4.21 10.33 14.76
C VAL A 105 5.18 9.16 14.98
N CYS A 106 6.09 9.27 15.95
CA CYS A 106 6.98 8.18 16.33
C CYS A 106 7.57 8.37 17.73
N VAL A 107 8.29 7.36 18.23
CA VAL A 107 8.92 7.39 19.55
C VAL A 107 9.94 8.53 19.68
N ALA A 108 10.72 8.82 18.64
CA ALA A 108 11.71 9.90 18.68
C ALA A 108 11.06 11.27 18.81
N TRP A 109 10.00 11.53 18.03
CA TRP A 109 9.24 12.80 18.10
C TRP A 109 8.55 12.96 19.45
N ARG A 110 8.00 11.88 20.00
CA ARG A 110 7.43 11.89 21.34
C ARG A 110 8.48 12.23 22.41
N LYS A 111 9.68 11.66 22.32
CA LYS A 111 10.79 11.99 23.22
C LYS A 111 11.19 13.46 23.08
N ALA A 112 11.34 13.97 21.85
CA ALA A 112 11.65 15.36 21.58
C ALA A 112 10.60 16.31 22.16
N ALA A 113 9.31 15.99 21.96
CA ALA A 113 8.19 16.78 22.44
C ALA A 113 8.07 16.82 23.96
N HIS A 114 8.28 15.69 24.65
CA HIS A 114 8.26 15.66 26.12
C HIS A 114 9.52 16.26 26.76
N SER A 115 10.64 16.24 26.04
CA SER A 115 11.90 16.82 26.54
C SER A 115 11.96 18.34 26.36
N ASN A 116 11.02 18.94 25.61
CA ASN A 116 10.93 20.39 25.43
C ASN A 116 9.71 20.96 26.16
N PRO A 117 9.88 21.53 27.37
CA PRO A 117 8.79 22.15 28.12
C PRO A 117 8.10 23.31 27.39
N ARG A 118 8.75 23.94 26.39
CA ARG A 118 8.19 25.09 25.66
C ARG A 118 7.07 24.70 24.69
N MET A 119 6.87 23.39 24.49
CA MET A 119 5.81 22.84 23.64
C MET A 119 4.50 22.53 24.39
N TRP A 120 4.45 22.75 25.70
CA TRP A 120 3.30 22.51 26.58
C TRP A 120 2.86 23.81 27.24
#